data_AF-A0A7S0DQM9-F1
#
_entry.id   AF-A0A7S0DQM9-F1
#
_cell.length_a   1.000
_cell.length_b   1.000
_cell.length_c   1.000
_cell.angle_alpha   90.00
_cell.angle_beta   90.00
_cell.angle_gamma   90.00
#
_symmetry.space_group_name_H-M   'P 1'
#
loop_
_entity.id
_entity.type
_entity.pdbx_description
1 polymer ?
#
loop_
_entity_poly.entity_id
_entity_poly.type
_entity_poly.pdbx_seq_one_letter_code
_entity_poly.pdbx_strand_id
1 'polypeptide(L)'
;MCLIPISGFNDMPTLIPTPRAKKFGHAMLLVLVFHVVLAILEFSALSIIDGMFDLIGAVIGYCAIRDPNRYNVYQVLCYSIYTGMDFFWGSVRIILLATKATKVPGNTEWQYKLYVITVVAGTVFYLIACIVSNFLYRELRRILRELSEPHAWAPVEGSQGNDLNNQNPQEVGSVRYDSIGPEGDRFPGTAYKIGGQQSEKSRLVSESE
;
A
#
# COMPACT_ATOMS: atom_id res chain seq x y z
N MET A 1 1.66 -6.97 -13.04
CA MET A 1 0.74 -5.93 -13.55
C MET A 1 0.03 -5.27 -12.36
N CYS A 2 0.71 -4.36 -11.65
CA CYS A 2 0.17 -3.65 -10.48
C CYS A 2 -0.16 -2.17 -10.76
N LEU A 3 0.08 -1.71 -12.00
CA LEU A 3 0.22 -0.29 -12.32
C LEU A 3 -1.09 0.41 -12.73
N ILE A 4 -2.07 -0.35 -13.23
CA ILE A 4 -3.35 0.22 -13.66
C ILE A 4 -4.44 -0.56 -12.94
N PRO A 5 -5.26 0.09 -12.08
CA PRO A 5 -6.48 -0.51 -11.57
C PRO A 5 -7.49 -0.58 -12.72
N ILE A 6 -7.23 -1.45 -13.70
CA ILE A 6 -8.23 -1.84 -14.68
C ILE A 6 -9.21 -2.71 -13.89
N SER A 7 -10.36 -2.12 -13.62
CA SER A 7 -11.56 -2.64 -12.99
C SER A 7 -11.65 -4.17 -13.12
N GLY A 8 -11.29 -4.89 -12.06
CA GLY A 8 -11.18 -6.36 -12.09
C GLY A 8 -10.46 -6.97 -10.88
N PHE A 9 -9.66 -6.18 -10.16
CA PHE A 9 -8.99 -6.58 -8.91
C PHE A 9 -9.66 -5.95 -7.67
N ASN A 10 -10.99 -6.05 -7.55
CA ASN A 10 -11.73 -5.51 -6.41
C ASN A 10 -11.38 -6.16 -5.06
N ASP A 11 -10.57 -7.22 -5.05
CA ASP A 11 -10.17 -7.95 -3.85
C ASP A 11 -8.71 -7.71 -3.44
N MET A 12 -8.09 -6.60 -3.85
CA MET A 12 -6.79 -6.27 -3.26
C MET A 12 -6.98 -5.91 -1.78
N PRO A 13 -6.22 -6.53 -0.85
CA PRO A 13 -6.35 -6.28 0.57
C PRO A 13 -5.98 -4.83 0.88
N THR A 14 -7.00 -3.99 1.08
CA THR A 14 -6.82 -2.66 1.64
C THR A 14 -6.67 -2.79 3.14
N LEU A 15 -5.63 -2.18 3.71
CA LEU A 15 -5.39 -2.19 5.15
C LEU A 15 -5.72 -0.84 5.77
N ILE A 16 -6.26 -0.88 6.99
CA ILE A 16 -6.46 0.32 7.81
C ILE A 16 -5.08 0.74 8.34
N PRO A 17 -4.59 1.94 8.01
CA PRO A 17 -3.24 2.35 8.37
C PRO A 17 -3.13 2.69 9.86
N THR A 18 -2.02 2.26 10.49
CA THR A 18 -1.64 2.70 11.84
C THR A 18 -1.39 4.21 11.86
N PRO A 19 -1.41 4.88 13.04
CA PRO A 19 -1.05 6.29 13.14
C PRO A 19 0.35 6.61 12.60
N ARG A 20 1.28 5.65 12.66
CA ARG A 20 2.62 5.76 12.04
C ARG A 20 2.54 5.69 10.51
N ALA A 21 1.83 4.71 9.96
CA ALA A 21 1.61 4.61 8.52
C ALA A 21 0.96 5.87 7.94
N LYS A 22 0.02 6.50 8.67
CA LYS A 22 -0.58 7.78 8.26
C LYS A 22 0.46 8.90 8.13
N LYS A 23 1.44 9.00 9.04
CA LYS A 23 2.53 10.00 8.92
C LYS A 23 3.35 9.78 7.66
N PHE A 24 3.69 8.53 7.34
CA PHE A 24 4.39 8.19 6.11
C PHE A 24 3.53 8.43 4.86
N GLY A 25 2.22 8.20 4.92
CA GLY A 25 1.29 8.55 3.85
C GLY A 25 1.26 10.05 3.54
N HIS A 26 1.30 10.90 4.58
CA HIS A 26 1.42 12.36 4.39
C HIS A 26 2.78 12.76 3.80
N ALA A 27 3.87 12.14 4.27
CA ALA A 27 5.19 12.36 3.69
C ALA A 27 5.23 11.92 2.21
N MET A 28 4.59 10.81 1.87
CA MET A 28 4.45 10.35 0.50
C MET A 28 3.63 11.33 -0.34
N LEU A 29 2.56 11.93 0.19
CA LEU A 29 1.81 12.99 -0.52
C LEU A 29 2.69 14.19 -0.87
N LEU A 30 3.57 14.62 0.05
CA LEU A 30 4.53 15.70 -0.23
C LEU A 30 5.49 15.31 -1.37
N VAL A 31 5.99 14.07 -1.36
CA VAL A 31 6.81 13.52 -2.46
C VAL A 31 6.04 13.55 -3.79
N LEU A 32 4.75 13.24 -3.82
CA LEU A 32 3.98 13.31 -5.08
C LEU A 32 3.88 14.73 -5.63
N VAL A 33 3.69 15.73 -4.76
CA VAL A 33 3.70 17.14 -5.18
C VAL A 33 5.05 17.50 -5.79
N PHE A 34 6.15 17.04 -5.19
CA PHE A 34 7.49 17.25 -5.74
C PHE A 34 7.70 16.55 -7.09
N HIS A 35 7.17 15.35 -7.32
CA HIS A 35 7.22 14.71 -8.66
C HIS A 35 6.52 15.56 -9.72
N VAL A 36 5.36 16.15 -9.40
CA VAL A 36 4.64 17.02 -10.36
C VAL A 36 5.46 18.27 -10.67
N VAL A 37 6.10 18.87 -9.67
CA VAL A 37 7.00 20.02 -9.87
C VAL A 37 8.21 19.62 -10.71
N LEU A 38 8.81 18.46 -10.43
CA LEU A 38 9.96 17.92 -11.18
C LEU A 38 9.59 17.71 -12.66
N ALA A 39 8.43 17.10 -12.93
CA ALA A 39 7.92 16.90 -14.29
C ALA A 39 7.80 18.23 -15.07
N ILE A 40 7.27 19.29 -14.44
CA ILE A 40 7.15 20.61 -15.08
C ILE A 40 8.53 21.20 -15.42
N LEU A 41 9.51 21.04 -14.52
CA LEU A 41 10.88 21.49 -14.76
C LEU A 41 11.56 20.68 -15.88
N GLU A 42 11.31 19.37 -15.94
CA GLU A 42 11.83 18.50 -16.99
C GLU A 42 11.22 18.80 -18.37
N PHE A 43 9.92 19.06 -18.43
CA PHE A 43 9.28 19.54 -19.66
C PHE A 43 9.86 20.88 -20.11
N SER A 44 10.15 21.78 -19.17
CA SER A 44 10.79 23.07 -19.46
C SER A 44 12.23 22.90 -19.97
N ALA A 45 12.91 21.83 -19.55
CA ALA A 45 14.22 21.42 -20.02
C ALA A 45 14.17 20.57 -21.31
N LEU A 46 13.00 20.43 -21.95
CA LEU A 46 12.74 19.63 -23.15
C LEU A 46 12.93 18.11 -22.98
N SER A 47 12.99 17.62 -21.73
CA SER A 47 13.07 16.17 -21.47
C SER A 47 11.67 15.57 -21.33
N ILE A 48 10.99 15.39 -22.46
CA ILE A 48 9.57 14.98 -22.50
C ILE A 48 9.35 13.59 -21.92
N ILE A 49 10.25 12.65 -22.23
CA ILE A 49 10.11 11.26 -21.77
C ILE A 49 10.21 11.19 -20.25
N ASP A 50 11.13 11.95 -19.66
CA ASP A 50 11.37 11.96 -18.22
C ASP A 50 10.18 12.57 -17.48
N GLY A 51 9.70 13.73 -17.95
CA GLY A 51 8.54 14.36 -17.34
C GLY A 51 7.28 13.50 -17.44
N MET A 52 7.15 12.68 -18.50
CA MET A 52 6.08 11.68 -18.59
C MET A 52 6.23 10.55 -17.57
N PHE A 53 7.43 10.02 -17.37
CA PHE A 53 7.70 9.03 -16.34
C PHE A 53 7.38 9.62 -14.95
N ASP A 54 7.84 10.83 -14.64
CA ASP A 54 7.50 11.49 -13.37
C ASP A 54 5.99 11.64 -13.14
N LEU A 55 5.23 12.01 -14.17
CA LEU A 55 3.77 12.09 -14.08
C LEU A 55 3.14 10.71 -13.83
N ILE A 56 3.60 9.67 -14.52
CA ILE A 56 3.13 8.29 -14.32
C ILE A 56 3.44 7.85 -12.87
N GLY A 57 4.66 8.11 -12.39
CA GLY A 57 5.07 7.87 -11.01
C GLY A 57 4.15 8.57 -10.00
N ALA A 58 3.86 9.86 -10.22
CA ALA A 58 2.96 10.64 -9.39
C ALA A 58 1.54 10.06 -9.35
N VAL A 59 1.02 9.59 -10.49
CA VAL A 59 -0.30 8.94 -10.58
C VAL A 59 -0.31 7.62 -9.81
N ILE A 60 0.69 6.75 -10.00
CA ILE A 60 0.81 5.47 -9.29
C ILE A 60 0.87 5.70 -7.79
N GLY A 61 1.71 6.65 -7.36
CA GLY A 61 1.84 7.01 -5.96
C GLY A 61 0.56 7.59 -5.38
N TYR A 62 -0.13 8.46 -6.13
CA TYR A 62 -1.44 9.00 -5.71
C TYR A 62 -2.47 7.89 -5.55
N CYS A 63 -2.57 6.96 -6.49
CA CYS A 63 -3.45 5.80 -6.39
C CYS A 63 -3.17 4.98 -5.12
N ALA A 64 -1.89 4.82 -4.73
CA ALA A 64 -1.49 4.05 -3.57
C ALA A 64 -1.99 4.64 -2.22
N ILE A 65 -2.15 5.98 -2.14
CA ILE A 65 -2.53 6.70 -0.90
C ILE A 65 -3.79 7.55 -1.04
N ARG A 66 -4.57 7.38 -2.12
CA ARG A 66 -5.76 8.20 -2.43
C ARG A 66 -6.78 8.23 -1.30
N ASP A 67 -6.98 7.11 -0.62
CA ASP A 67 -7.85 7.02 0.55
C ASP A 67 -6.99 7.07 1.84
N PRO A 68 -7.07 8.13 2.66
CA PRO A 68 -6.29 8.25 3.89
C PRO A 68 -6.64 7.20 4.96
N ASN A 69 -7.77 6.50 4.80
CA ASN A 69 -8.21 5.46 5.72
C ASN A 69 -7.90 4.04 5.21
N ARG A 70 -7.48 3.89 3.96
CA ARG A 70 -7.24 2.58 3.32
C ARG A 70 -6.08 2.66 2.36
N TYR A 71 -4.98 1.98 2.67
CA TYR A 71 -3.82 1.91 1.78
C TYR A 71 -3.75 0.57 1.07
N ASN A 72 -3.39 0.59 -0.22
CA ASN A 72 -3.16 -0.59 -1.02
C ASN A 72 -1.68 -1.00 -1.00
N VAL A 73 -1.38 -2.11 -0.32
CA VAL A 73 0.01 -2.57 -0.09
C VAL A 73 0.77 -2.82 -1.40
N TYR A 74 0.10 -3.38 -2.41
CA TYR A 74 0.72 -3.71 -3.69
C TYR A 74 1.02 -2.46 -4.53
N GLN A 75 0.17 -1.44 -4.45
CA GLN A 75 0.41 -0.18 -5.15
C GLN A 75 1.58 0.59 -4.50
N VAL A 76 1.67 0.60 -3.16
CA VAL A 76 2.82 1.19 -2.45
C VAL A 76 4.12 0.45 -2.82
N LEU A 77 4.09 -0.89 -2.88
CA LEU A 77 5.23 -1.69 -3.34
C LEU A 77 5.61 -1.35 -4.78
N CYS A 78 4.63 -1.25 -5.67
CA CYS A 78 4.85 -0.91 -7.06
C CYS A 78 5.51 0.46 -7.21
N TYR A 79 5.04 1.46 -6.45
CA TYR A 79 5.63 2.78 -6.40
C TYR A 79 7.08 2.77 -5.85
N SER A 80 7.36 1.94 -4.84
CA SER A 80 8.72 1.79 -4.30
C SER A 80 9.69 1.20 -5.33
N ILE A 81 9.27 0.18 -6.08
CA ILE A 81 10.07 -0.39 -7.18
C ILE A 81 10.26 0.65 -8.29
N TYR A 82 9.20 1.37 -8.63
CA TYR A 82 9.21 2.42 -9.65
C TYR A 82 10.23 3.52 -9.33
N THR A 83 10.15 4.12 -8.15
CA THR A 83 11.10 5.16 -7.70
C THR A 83 12.53 4.65 -7.56
N GLY A 84 12.72 3.38 -7.18
CA GLY A 84 14.04 2.75 -7.19
C GLY A 84 14.65 2.59 -8.59
N MET A 85 13.81 2.30 -9.59
CA MET A 85 14.23 2.24 -10.99
C MET A 85 14.60 3.63 -11.53
N ASP A 86 13.81 4.66 -11.21
CA ASP A 86 14.12 6.05 -11.61
C ASP A 86 15.42 6.56 -10.98
N PHE A 87 15.66 6.22 -9.70
CA PHE A 87 16.94 6.49 -9.05
C PHE A 87 18.13 5.85 -9.77
N PHE A 88 17.99 4.58 -10.20
CA PHE A 88 19.02 3.89 -10.96
C PHE A 88 19.30 4.57 -12.30
N TRP A 89 18.26 4.87 -13.08
CA TRP A 89 18.42 5.54 -14.38
C TRP A 89 18.94 6.97 -14.25
N GLY A 90 18.49 7.72 -13.23
CA GLY A 90 19.03 9.05 -12.89
C GLY A 90 20.53 8.99 -12.57
N SER A 91 20.95 7.99 -11.79
CA SER A 91 22.36 7.78 -11.47
C SER A 91 23.21 7.48 -12.71
N VAL A 92 22.72 6.64 -13.63
CA VAL A 92 23.38 6.39 -14.92
C VAL A 92 23.53 7.68 -15.73
N ARG A 93 22.50 8.53 -15.76
CA ARG A 93 22.55 9.83 -16.45
C ARG A 93 23.56 10.80 -15.83
N ILE A 94 23.67 10.86 -14.51
CA ILE A 94 24.70 11.66 -13.83
C ILE A 94 26.10 11.20 -14.27
N ILE A 95 26.35 9.89 -14.36
CA ILE A 95 27.64 9.35 -14.82
C ILE A 95 27.89 9.69 -16.30
N LEU A 96 26.88 9.55 -17.16
CA LEU A 96 26.98 9.90 -18.58
C LEU A 96 27.23 11.40 -18.80
N LEU A 97 26.64 12.26 -17.95
CA LEU A 97 26.90 13.69 -17.93
C LEU A 97 28.33 13.99 -17.47
N ALA A 98 28.79 13.37 -16.39
CA ALA A 98 30.14 13.56 -15.86
C ALA A 98 31.24 13.13 -16.85
N THR A 99 30.99 12.05 -17.59
CA THR A 99 31.91 11.53 -18.63
C THR A 99 31.79 12.27 -19.97
N LYS A 100 30.81 13.17 -20.13
CA LYS A 100 30.49 13.85 -21.39
C LYS A 100 30.20 12.88 -22.55
N ALA A 101 29.82 11.64 -22.25
CA ALA A 101 29.58 10.59 -23.24
C ALA A 101 28.22 10.76 -23.95
N THR A 102 27.32 11.59 -23.41
CA THR A 102 25.99 11.84 -23.97
C THR A 102 25.81 13.30 -24.35
N LYS A 103 25.20 13.54 -25.52
CA LYS A 103 24.80 14.86 -25.96
C LYS A 103 23.50 15.23 -25.25
N VAL A 104 23.55 16.29 -24.43
CA VAL A 104 22.37 16.77 -23.69
C VAL A 104 21.36 17.39 -24.65
N PRO A 105 20.06 17.07 -24.55
CA PRO A 105 19.02 17.77 -25.28
C PRO A 105 18.93 19.21 -24.79
N GLY A 106 19.21 20.18 -25.66
CA GLY A 106 19.14 21.60 -25.33
C GLY A 106 19.88 22.46 -26.35
N ASN A 107 19.18 23.44 -26.92
CA ASN A 107 19.78 24.37 -27.88
C ASN A 107 20.37 25.62 -27.20
N THR A 108 20.01 25.86 -25.94
CA THR A 108 20.37 27.08 -25.19
C THR A 108 21.07 26.74 -23.88
N GLU A 109 21.97 27.61 -23.42
CA GLU A 109 22.76 27.37 -22.20
C GLU A 109 21.91 27.25 -20.93
N TRP A 110 20.80 28.00 -20.85
CA TRP A 110 19.92 27.97 -19.68
C TRP A 110 19.16 26.63 -19.59
N GLN A 111 18.74 26.05 -20.72
CA GLN A 111 18.12 24.72 -20.76
C GLN A 111 19.10 23.64 -20.31
N TYR A 112 20.36 23.73 -20.76
CA TYR A 112 21.41 22.82 -20.32
C TYR A 112 21.61 22.88 -18.80
N LYS A 113 21.73 24.09 -18.24
CA LYS A 113 21.88 24.28 -16.78
C LYS A 113 20.67 23.74 -16.02
N LEU A 114 19.46 24.03 -16.51
CA LEU A 114 18.22 23.53 -15.90
C LEU A 114 18.18 22.00 -15.93
N TYR A 115 18.48 21.37 -17.07
CA TYR A 115 18.55 19.92 -17.22
C TYR A 115 19.55 19.28 -16.26
N VAL A 116 20.76 19.85 -16.14
CA VAL A 116 21.77 19.31 -15.22
C VAL A 116 21.28 19.40 -13.76
N ILE A 117 20.66 20.52 -13.39
CA ILE A 117 20.10 20.71 -12.05
C ILE A 117 18.96 19.71 -11.79
N THR A 118 18.03 19.53 -12.74
CA THR A 118 16.90 18.60 -12.57
C THR A 118 17.36 17.16 -12.50
N VAL A 119 18.35 16.74 -13.30
CA VAL A 119 18.89 15.36 -13.24
C VAL A 119 19.54 15.08 -11.89
N VAL A 120 20.35 16.01 -11.38
CA VAL A 120 21.03 15.83 -10.08
C VAL A 120 20.02 15.90 -8.92
N ALA A 121 19.18 16.92 -8.89
CA ALA A 121 18.18 17.10 -7.84
C ALA A 121 17.13 15.98 -7.86
N GLY A 122 16.66 15.60 -9.04
CA GLY A 122 15.72 14.51 -9.27
C GLY A 122 16.27 13.18 -8.77
N THR A 123 17.53 12.86 -9.06
CA THR A 123 18.16 11.62 -8.56
C THR A 123 18.20 11.56 -7.02
N VAL A 124 18.60 12.64 -6.35
CA VAL A 124 18.59 12.70 -4.88
C VAL A 124 17.16 12.58 -4.35
N PHE A 125 16.22 13.23 -5.02
CA PHE A 125 14.82 13.20 -4.66
C PHE A 125 14.21 11.80 -4.81
N TYR A 126 14.49 11.07 -5.90
CA TYR A 126 14.03 9.69 -6.10
C TYR A 126 14.56 8.73 -5.03
N LEU A 127 15.80 8.94 -4.55
CA LEU A 127 16.32 8.17 -3.42
C LEU A 127 15.49 8.40 -2.15
N ILE A 128 15.14 9.66 -1.85
CA ILE A 128 14.28 9.99 -0.70
C ILE A 128 12.88 9.37 -0.88
N ALA A 129 12.30 9.48 -2.08
CA ALA A 129 11.00 8.88 -2.41
C ALA A 129 11.01 7.35 -2.22
N CYS A 130 12.09 6.69 -2.64
CA CYS A 130 12.29 5.25 -2.47
C CYS A 130 12.40 4.88 -0.98
N ILE A 131 13.13 5.66 -0.18
CA ILE A 131 13.24 5.42 1.27
C ILE A 131 11.89 5.58 1.97
N VAL A 132 11.16 6.67 1.70
CA VAL A 132 9.84 6.94 2.31
C VAL A 132 8.82 5.86 1.93
N SER A 133 8.76 5.49 0.64
CA SER A 133 7.85 4.45 0.16
C SER A 133 8.21 3.07 0.73
N ASN A 134 9.49 2.74 0.87
CA ASN A 134 9.93 1.50 1.50
C ASN A 134 9.57 1.45 3.00
N PHE A 135 9.70 2.57 3.74
CA PHE A 135 9.24 2.62 5.13
C PHE A 135 7.73 2.43 5.26
N LEU A 136 6.94 3.08 4.40
CA LEU A 136 5.49 2.88 4.37
C LEU A 136 5.13 1.43 4.03
N TYR A 137 5.79 0.84 3.03
CA TYR A 137 5.59 -0.56 2.64
C TYR A 137 5.92 -1.52 3.78
N ARG A 138 7.04 -1.33 4.49
CA ARG A 138 7.43 -2.18 5.62
C ARG A 138 6.39 -2.15 6.75
N GLU A 139 5.84 -0.97 7.05
CA GLU A 139 4.80 -0.82 8.07
C GLU A 139 3.50 -1.52 7.64
N LEU A 140 3.07 -1.35 6.39
CA LEU A 140 1.89 -2.03 5.86
C LEU A 140 2.07 -3.55 5.81
N ARG A 141 3.26 -4.03 5.41
CA ARG A 141 3.58 -5.46 5.37
C ARG A 141 3.61 -6.07 6.77
N ARG A 142 4.03 -5.32 7.79
CA ARG A 142 3.98 -5.76 9.18
C ARG A 142 2.55 -6.02 9.61
N ILE A 143 1.65 -5.06 9.37
CA ILE A 143 0.21 -5.20 9.68
C ILE A 143 -0.38 -6.42 8.93
N LEU A 144 -0.01 -6.60 7.66
CA LEU A 144 -0.49 -7.73 6.86
C LEU A 144 -0.06 -9.08 7.45
N ARG A 145 1.17 -9.19 7.97
CA ARG A 145 1.65 -10.41 8.65
C ARG A 145 0.90 -10.66 9.95
N GLU A 146 0.71 -9.62 10.76
CA GLU A 146 -0.06 -9.70 12.03
C GLU A 146 -1.51 -10.16 11.78
N LEU A 147 -2.13 -9.79 10.66
CA LEU A 147 -3.46 -10.27 10.26
C LEU A 147 -3.46 -11.66 9.63
N SER A 148 -2.40 -12.01 8.88
CA SER A 148 -2.30 -13.31 8.19
C SER A 148 -1.88 -14.45 9.10
N GLU A 149 -1.34 -14.14 10.28
CA GLU A 149 -1.04 -15.10 11.34
C GLU A 149 -2.13 -15.00 12.44
N PRO A 150 -3.37 -15.46 12.19
CA PRO A 150 -4.38 -15.56 13.23
C PRO A 150 -3.93 -16.64 14.21
N HIS A 151 -3.19 -16.22 15.23
CA HIS A 151 -2.96 -16.94 16.48
C HIS A 151 -2.70 -18.44 16.30
N ALA A 152 -1.46 -18.77 15.92
CA ALA A 152 -0.82 -20.05 16.24
C ALA A 152 -0.66 -20.29 17.76
N TRP A 153 -1.37 -19.51 18.60
CA TRP A 153 -1.51 -19.71 20.03
C TRP A 153 -2.95 -20.05 20.41
N ALA A 154 -3.77 -20.67 19.55
CA ALA A 154 -4.82 -21.51 20.12
C ALA A 154 -4.11 -22.41 21.14
N PRO A 155 -4.38 -22.27 22.46
CA PRO A 155 -3.79 -23.20 23.41
C PRO A 155 -4.17 -24.57 22.89
N VAL A 156 -3.23 -25.51 22.90
CA VAL A 156 -3.54 -26.92 22.71
C VAL A 156 -4.41 -27.32 23.91
N GLU A 157 -5.69 -26.95 23.88
CA GLU A 157 -6.71 -27.47 24.75
C GLU A 157 -6.89 -28.92 24.33
N GLY A 158 -6.20 -29.81 25.05
CA GLY A 158 -6.61 -31.20 25.12
C GLY A 158 -5.89 -32.21 24.23
N SER A 159 -4.57 -32.15 24.12
CA SER A 159 -3.85 -33.45 24.15
C SER A 159 -3.65 -33.83 25.61
N GLN A 160 -4.76 -34.16 26.26
CA GLN A 160 -4.78 -34.95 27.48
C GLN A 160 -3.81 -36.11 27.29
N GLY A 161 -2.72 -36.09 28.04
CA GLY A 161 -2.07 -37.32 28.42
C GLY A 161 -3.16 -38.20 29.03
N ASN A 162 -3.39 -39.36 28.41
CA ASN A 162 -4.08 -40.46 29.04
C ASN A 162 -3.18 -40.96 30.20
N ASP A 163 -3.11 -40.17 31.26
CA ASP A 163 -2.87 -40.66 32.60
C ASP A 163 -4.16 -41.36 33.01
N LEU A 164 -4.27 -42.63 32.59
CA LEU A 164 -5.16 -43.60 33.20
C LEU A 164 -4.66 -43.86 34.62
N ASN A 165 -4.88 -42.91 35.53
CA ASN A 165 -5.08 -43.30 36.91
C ASN A 165 -5.80 -42.23 37.74
N ASN A 166 -6.70 -42.75 38.56
CA ASN A 166 -7.31 -42.15 39.73
C ASN A 166 -8.67 -41.43 39.57
N GLN A 167 -9.67 -42.21 39.95
CA GLN A 167 -11.02 -41.83 40.34
C GLN A 167 -11.01 -40.77 41.44
N ASN A 168 -11.78 -39.69 41.25
CA ASN A 168 -12.68 -39.19 42.29
C ASN A 168 -13.70 -38.20 41.69
N PRO A 169 -15.02 -38.44 41.79
CA PRO A 169 -16.01 -37.42 41.51
C PRO A 169 -16.28 -36.61 42.79
N GLN A 170 -15.96 -35.31 42.77
CA GLN A 170 -16.59 -34.37 43.69
C GLN A 170 -17.22 -33.20 42.94
N GLU A 171 -18.47 -33.00 43.32
CA GLU A 171 -19.48 -32.09 42.81
C GLU A 171 -19.16 -30.60 42.97
N VAL A 172 -19.61 -29.85 41.96
CA VAL A 172 -20.46 -28.66 42.04
C VAL A 172 -19.89 -27.41 42.74
N GLY A 173 -19.59 -26.42 41.89
CA GLY A 173 -19.54 -25.01 42.24
C GLY A 173 -19.69 -24.15 40.98
N SER A 174 -20.92 -23.94 40.52
CA SER A 174 -21.24 -23.08 39.37
C SER A 174 -21.06 -21.61 39.73
N VAL A 175 -19.98 -21.00 39.22
CA VAL A 175 -19.79 -19.54 39.31
C VAL A 175 -20.60 -18.88 38.21
N ARG A 176 -21.70 -18.24 38.61
CA ARG A 176 -22.54 -17.35 37.81
C ARG A 176 -21.81 -16.03 37.62
N TYR A 177 -21.39 -15.70 36.40
CA TYR A 177 -20.94 -14.36 36.06
C TYR A 177 -22.14 -13.54 35.59
N ASP A 178 -22.63 -12.68 36.48
CA ASP A 178 -23.59 -11.65 36.13
C ASP A 178 -22.91 -10.63 35.21
N SER A 179 -23.47 -10.51 34.00
CA SER A 179 -23.10 -9.56 32.97
C SER A 179 -23.75 -8.22 33.30
N ILE A 180 -22.99 -7.31 33.92
CA ILE A 180 -23.36 -5.90 34.02
C ILE A 180 -22.48 -5.14 33.02
N GLY A 181 -23.03 -4.93 31.82
CA GLY A 181 -22.52 -3.91 30.90
C GLY A 181 -23.31 -2.61 31.06
N PRO A 182 -22.68 -1.43 30.92
CA PRO A 182 -23.39 -0.27 30.42
C PRO A 182 -23.44 -0.34 28.89
N GLU A 183 -24.67 -0.38 28.36
CA GLU A 183 -24.98 -0.06 26.96
C GLU A 183 -24.45 1.33 26.61
N GLY A 184 -23.61 1.42 25.58
CA GLY A 184 -23.13 2.69 25.04
C GLY A 184 -22.44 2.48 23.71
N ASP A 185 -23.17 2.75 22.64
CA ASP A 185 -22.72 3.02 21.27
C ASP A 185 -22.00 1.89 20.53
N ARG A 186 -22.81 0.91 20.09
CA ARG A 186 -22.51 0.07 18.94
C ARG A 186 -22.27 0.94 17.71
N PHE A 187 -20.99 1.12 17.35
CA PHE A 187 -20.60 1.43 15.98
C PHE A 187 -21.14 0.32 15.06
N PRO A 188 -21.98 0.63 14.05
CA PRO A 188 -22.35 -0.34 13.03
C PRO A 188 -21.13 -0.55 12.13
N GLY A 189 -20.25 -1.46 12.56
CA GLY A 189 -19.26 -2.05 11.68
C GLY A 189 -19.99 -2.85 10.61
N THR A 190 -20.11 -2.27 9.41
CA THR A 190 -20.44 -2.99 8.19
C THR A 190 -19.40 -4.08 7.96
N ALA A 191 -19.65 -5.25 8.54
CA ALA A 191 -19.06 -6.50 8.09
C ALA A 191 -19.48 -6.67 6.62
N TYR A 192 -18.50 -6.57 5.73
CA TYR A 192 -18.63 -6.89 4.32
C TYR A 192 -19.03 -8.37 4.22
N LYS A 193 -20.32 -8.65 4.11
CA LYS A 193 -20.86 -9.96 3.78
C LYS A 193 -20.61 -10.16 2.28
N ILE A 194 -19.41 -10.62 1.93
CA ILE A 194 -19.06 -10.99 0.55
C ILE A 194 -20.05 -12.06 0.10
N GLY A 195 -20.64 -11.81 -1.07
CA GLY A 195 -21.85 -12.44 -1.58
C GLY A 195 -21.74 -13.95 -1.73
N GLY A 196 -22.67 -14.62 -1.06
CA GLY A 196 -23.08 -15.99 -1.31
C GLY A 196 -24.60 -16.09 -1.25
N GLN A 197 -25.32 -15.22 -1.97
CA GLN A 197 -26.77 -15.35 -2.18
C GLN A 197 -27.10 -14.94 -3.62
N GLN A 198 -26.75 -15.81 -4.56
CA GLN A 198 -27.28 -15.78 -5.91
C GLN A 198 -27.65 -17.20 -6.33
N SER A 199 -28.54 -17.85 -5.57
CA SER A 199 -29.19 -19.09 -6.00
C SER A 199 -30.41 -19.43 -5.13
N GLU A 200 -31.52 -18.68 -5.24
CA GLU A 200 -32.88 -19.19 -4.99
C GLU A 200 -33.97 -18.14 -5.27
N LYS A 201 -33.97 -17.56 -6.48
CA LYS A 201 -35.13 -16.78 -6.97
C LYS A 201 -35.50 -17.18 -8.40
N SER A 202 -35.57 -18.49 -8.63
CA SER A 202 -36.04 -19.07 -9.90
C SER A 202 -37.13 -20.13 -9.70
N ARG A 203 -37.90 -20.09 -8.61
CA ARG A 203 -38.90 -21.13 -8.30
C ARG A 203 -40.35 -20.67 -8.15
N LEU A 204 -40.71 -19.46 -8.62
CA LEU A 204 -42.10 -18.97 -8.53
C LEU A 204 -42.61 -18.31 -9.82
N VAL A 205 -42.25 -18.86 -10.98
CA VAL A 205 -42.95 -18.56 -12.25
C VAL A 205 -43.10 -19.87 -13.02
N SER A 206 -44.00 -20.73 -12.53
CA SER A 206 -44.42 -21.98 -13.18
C SER A 206 -45.83 -22.40 -12.71
N GLU A 207 -46.69 -21.42 -12.42
CA GLU A 207 -48.12 -21.63 -12.18
C GLU A 207 -48.90 -20.48 -12.84
N SER A 208 -48.90 -20.47 -14.17
CA SER A 208 -49.91 -19.78 -14.97
C SER A 208 -49.69 -20.14 -16.45
N GLU A 209 -50.08 -21.36 -16.82
CA GLU A 209 -50.66 -21.74 -18.13
C GLU A 209 -51.16 -23.18 -18.09
#